data_AF-A0A7K2XZ72-F1
#
_entry.id   AF-A0A7K2XZ72-F1
#
_cell.length_a   1.000
_cell.length_b   1.000
_cell.length_c   1.000
_cell.angle_alpha   90.00
_cell.angle_beta   90.00
_cell.angle_gamma   90.00
#
_symmetry.space_group_name_H-M   'P 1'
#
loop_
_entity.id
_entity.type
_entity.pdbx_description
1 polymer ?
#
loop_
_entity_poly.entity_id
_entity_poly.type
_entity_poly.pdbx_seq_one_letter_code
_entity_poly.pdbx_strand_id
1 'polypeptide(L)'
;MASSTTTVTSAPDPSVFGQSVTFTATVQPEVAGPTPTGSVEFVVDGIPVATVPLDMSGQAQYTTSGLEVGLHGMEANYSGDAEYDPSTGADTQEVTLANTTTTLSFDPEPSVCGEMVTATAQVTPVPPGAGTPTGLVSFIVSDDGPVLTAPVDVNGQAQVSFSALDVGLHQAAAFYTGDADFNGSNSPLTLHVVNQAPVSVVVSVVPNPSVCGETVTLCATVAPVSSGVGNPSGSVTFTGPGGLNETVSLDAGGTACVTTTVLETGTVTASYGGDECYASATGTFDVTVNQASSAVSVTVEPDPSVCGEAVTVCATVTAVAPGSGT
;
A
#
# COMPACT_ATOMS: atom_id res chain seq x y z
N MET A 1 7.81 4.25 -73.35
CA MET A 1 9.26 4.07 -73.11
C MET A 1 9.49 2.56 -72.93
N ALA A 2 10.51 2.08 -72.20
CA ALA A 2 10.59 0.66 -71.83
C ALA A 2 9.72 0.37 -70.60
N SER A 3 9.24 -0.87 -70.45
CA SER A 3 8.48 -1.28 -69.27
C SER A 3 9.38 -1.46 -68.04
N SER A 4 8.85 -1.09 -66.87
CA SER A 4 9.44 -1.37 -65.56
C SER A 4 8.45 -2.17 -64.70
N THR A 5 8.96 -2.94 -63.76
CA THR A 5 8.16 -3.57 -62.70
C THR A 5 8.54 -2.96 -61.35
N THR A 6 7.54 -2.57 -60.57
CA THR A 6 7.70 -2.15 -59.18
C THR A 6 7.16 -3.24 -58.26
N THR A 7 7.96 -3.69 -57.31
CA THR A 7 7.53 -4.53 -56.19
C THR A 7 7.72 -3.76 -54.90
N VAL A 8 6.85 -3.96 -53.91
CA VAL A 8 7.01 -3.41 -52.57
C VAL A 8 6.88 -4.52 -51.55
N THR A 9 7.68 -4.45 -50.50
CA THR A 9 7.63 -5.38 -49.36
C THR A 9 7.77 -4.59 -48.07
N SER A 10 7.10 -5.03 -47.01
CA SER A 10 7.27 -4.51 -45.66
C SER A 10 8.08 -5.45 -44.76
N ALA A 11 8.80 -4.87 -43.81
CA ALA A 11 9.49 -5.63 -42.77
C ALA A 11 9.54 -4.84 -41.46
N PRO A 12 9.14 -5.44 -40.32
CA PRO A 12 8.59 -6.79 -40.17
C PRO A 12 7.10 -6.87 -40.59
N ASP A 13 6.70 -8.05 -41.11
CA ASP A 13 5.30 -8.36 -41.44
C ASP A 13 4.93 -9.79 -40.98
N PRO A 14 4.05 -9.95 -39.96
CA PRO A 14 3.36 -8.89 -39.23
C PRO A 14 4.30 -8.08 -38.30
N SER A 15 3.85 -6.90 -37.90
CA SER A 15 4.45 -6.06 -36.84
C SER A 15 3.51 -5.95 -35.64
N VAL A 16 3.99 -5.35 -34.54
CA VAL A 16 3.14 -4.98 -33.39
C VAL A 16 2.97 -3.47 -33.30
N PHE A 17 1.93 -2.99 -32.60
CA PHE A 17 1.69 -1.56 -32.40
C PHE A 17 2.94 -0.82 -31.89
N GLY A 18 3.25 0.32 -32.52
CA GLY A 18 4.41 1.14 -32.20
C GLY A 18 5.76 0.58 -32.68
N GLN A 19 5.80 -0.60 -33.28
CA GLN A 19 7.02 -1.14 -33.90
C GLN A 19 7.32 -0.40 -35.21
N SER A 20 8.60 -0.07 -35.43
CA SER A 20 9.04 0.49 -36.71
C SER A 20 8.97 -0.56 -37.82
N VAL A 21 8.29 -0.22 -38.92
CA VAL A 21 8.19 -0.98 -40.15
C VAL A 21 8.87 -0.21 -41.28
N THR A 22 9.67 -0.91 -42.09
CA THR A 22 10.29 -0.37 -43.30
C THR A 22 9.65 -0.99 -44.53
N PHE A 23 9.09 -0.15 -45.39
CA PHE A 23 8.63 -0.48 -46.73
C PHE A 23 9.75 -0.25 -47.72
N THR A 24 10.04 -1.26 -48.55
CA THR A 24 11.08 -1.20 -49.58
C THR A 24 10.43 -1.42 -50.93
N ALA A 25 10.40 -0.37 -51.75
CA ALA A 25 10.02 -0.48 -53.15
C ALA A 25 11.27 -0.77 -53.99
N THR A 26 11.20 -1.77 -54.86
CA THR A 26 12.25 -2.13 -55.82
C THR A 26 11.68 -1.97 -57.22
N VAL A 27 12.33 -1.14 -58.03
CA VAL A 27 11.95 -0.88 -59.42
C VAL A 27 13.01 -1.48 -60.33
N GLN A 28 12.59 -2.41 -61.19
CA GLN A 28 13.48 -3.10 -62.12
C GLN A 28 13.01 -2.99 -63.57
N PRO A 29 13.92 -2.92 -64.55
CA PRO A 29 13.57 -3.05 -65.95
C PRO A 29 12.99 -4.45 -66.23
N GLU A 30 11.91 -4.56 -67.01
CA GLU A 30 11.37 -5.88 -67.43
C GLU A 30 12.33 -6.64 -68.36
N VAL A 31 13.15 -5.89 -69.10
CA VAL A 31 14.20 -6.40 -69.98
C VAL A 31 15.51 -5.74 -69.56
N ALA A 32 16.60 -6.51 -69.55
CA ALA A 32 17.93 -6.04 -69.11
C ALA A 32 18.28 -4.67 -69.72
N GLY A 33 18.54 -3.70 -68.85
CA GLY A 33 18.77 -2.30 -69.18
C GLY A 33 19.41 -1.54 -68.00
N PRO A 34 19.63 -0.22 -68.11
CA PRO A 34 20.13 0.58 -66.99
C PRO A 34 19.16 0.56 -65.81
N THR A 35 19.67 0.72 -64.57
CA THR A 35 18.83 0.82 -63.37
C THR A 35 17.87 2.02 -63.48
N PRO A 36 16.56 1.85 -63.22
CA PRO A 36 15.59 2.95 -63.23
C PRO A 36 15.98 4.06 -62.26
N THR A 37 15.75 5.30 -62.67
CA THR A 37 15.98 6.52 -61.88
C THR A 37 14.65 7.20 -61.57
N GLY A 38 14.64 8.29 -60.79
CA GLY A 38 13.41 8.99 -60.41
C GLY A 38 12.98 8.67 -58.99
N SER A 39 11.67 8.62 -58.73
CA SER A 39 11.12 8.46 -57.38
C SER A 39 9.88 7.57 -57.32
N VAL A 40 9.68 6.97 -56.15
CA VAL A 40 8.50 6.19 -55.77
C VAL A 40 7.68 7.00 -54.76
N GLU A 41 6.38 7.14 -55.03
CA GLU A 41 5.40 7.61 -54.06
C GLU A 41 4.84 6.41 -53.28
N PHE A 42 5.00 6.41 -51.97
CA PHE A 42 4.40 5.45 -51.06
C PHE A 42 3.03 5.95 -50.62
N VAL A 43 2.03 5.10 -50.74
CA VAL A 43 0.65 5.34 -50.34
C VAL A 43 0.23 4.26 -49.34
N VAL A 44 -0.28 4.69 -48.19
CA VAL A 44 -0.79 3.82 -47.12
C VAL A 44 -2.30 4.05 -47.04
N ASP A 45 -3.11 3.00 -47.19
CA ASP A 45 -4.58 3.06 -47.11
C ASP A 45 -5.20 4.15 -48.02
N GLY A 46 -4.62 4.34 -49.20
CA GLY A 46 -5.05 5.34 -50.18
C GLY A 46 -4.56 6.77 -49.89
N ILE A 47 -3.75 6.99 -48.85
CA ILE A 47 -3.17 8.29 -48.49
C ILE A 47 -1.66 8.32 -48.83
N PRO A 48 -1.19 9.26 -49.68
CA PRO A 48 0.24 9.44 -49.91
C PRO A 48 0.97 9.85 -48.63
N VAL A 49 2.00 9.09 -48.25
CA VAL A 49 2.75 9.31 -47.00
C VAL A 49 4.19 9.76 -47.23
N ALA A 50 4.80 9.41 -48.36
CA ALA A 50 6.16 9.80 -48.70
C ALA A 50 6.41 9.71 -50.21
N THR A 51 7.31 10.56 -50.71
CA THR A 51 7.91 10.40 -52.04
C THR A 51 9.41 10.29 -51.86
N VAL A 52 9.99 9.17 -52.27
CA VAL A 52 11.39 8.82 -52.01
C VAL A 52 12.11 8.55 -53.33
N PRO A 53 13.27 9.19 -53.59
CA PRO A 53 14.05 8.92 -54.79
C PRO A 53 14.62 7.50 -54.78
N LEU A 54 14.76 6.91 -55.97
CA LEU A 54 15.45 5.65 -56.15
C LEU A 54 16.95 5.82 -55.87
N ASP A 55 17.52 4.87 -55.14
CA ASP A 55 18.96 4.75 -54.96
C ASP A 55 19.63 4.10 -56.19
N MET A 56 20.96 3.93 -56.14
CA MET A 56 21.73 3.35 -57.26
C MET A 56 21.37 1.87 -57.55
N SER A 57 20.62 1.21 -56.67
CA SER A 57 20.14 -0.16 -56.85
C SER A 57 18.68 -0.22 -57.34
N GLY A 58 18.04 0.93 -57.59
CA GLY A 58 16.65 1.00 -58.00
C GLY A 58 15.69 0.77 -56.82
N GLN A 59 16.11 1.11 -55.59
CA GLN A 59 15.28 0.96 -54.40
C GLN A 59 14.92 2.31 -53.78
N ALA A 60 13.72 2.38 -53.22
CA ALA A 60 13.26 3.46 -52.36
C ALA A 60 12.75 2.87 -51.05
N GLN A 61 13.01 3.53 -49.92
CA GLN A 61 12.61 3.05 -48.59
C GLN A 61 11.85 4.11 -47.81
N TYR A 62 10.75 3.68 -47.16
CA TYR A 62 9.95 4.48 -46.24
C TYR A 62 9.79 3.73 -44.93
N THR A 63 10.09 4.38 -43.81
CA THR A 63 9.99 3.79 -42.47
C THR A 63 8.98 4.55 -41.61
N THR A 64 8.10 3.83 -40.91
CA THR A 64 7.10 4.40 -40.00
C THR A 64 6.85 3.49 -38.81
N SER A 65 6.44 4.05 -37.69
CA SER A 65 5.96 3.33 -36.50
C SER A 65 4.55 3.77 -36.09
N GLY A 66 3.86 4.51 -36.95
CA GLY A 66 2.57 5.15 -36.68
C GLY A 66 1.37 4.42 -37.27
N LEU A 67 1.51 3.14 -37.60
CA LEU A 67 0.40 2.31 -38.06
C LEU A 67 -0.42 1.83 -36.85
N GLU A 68 -1.75 1.95 -36.96
CA GLU A 68 -2.70 1.45 -35.95
C GLU A 68 -2.80 -0.08 -36.02
N VAL A 69 -3.45 -0.71 -35.05
CA VAL A 69 -3.69 -2.17 -35.11
C VAL A 69 -4.68 -2.49 -36.23
N GLY A 70 -4.29 -3.36 -37.16
CA GLY A 70 -5.11 -3.72 -38.30
C GLY A 70 -4.30 -4.14 -39.53
N LEU A 71 -5.02 -4.31 -40.65
CA LEU A 71 -4.42 -4.55 -41.97
C LEU A 71 -4.32 -3.22 -42.72
N HIS A 72 -3.13 -2.92 -43.23
CA HIS A 72 -2.85 -1.72 -44.01
C HIS A 72 -2.45 -2.08 -45.44
N GLY A 73 -3.11 -1.45 -46.41
CA GLY A 73 -2.76 -1.58 -47.83
C GLY A 73 -1.63 -0.62 -48.18
N MET A 74 -0.60 -1.13 -48.85
CA MET A 74 0.56 -0.35 -49.30
C MET A 74 0.64 -0.35 -50.81
N GLU A 75 0.77 0.83 -51.40
CA GLU A 75 1.06 0.99 -52.81
C GLU A 75 2.36 1.78 -52.99
N ALA A 76 3.19 1.34 -53.93
CA ALA A 76 4.42 1.99 -54.34
C ALA A 76 4.29 2.40 -55.80
N ASN A 77 4.13 3.70 -56.04
CA ASN A 77 3.86 4.27 -57.36
C ASN A 77 5.14 4.90 -57.91
N TYR A 78 5.80 4.18 -58.83
CA TYR A 78 6.93 4.71 -59.58
C TYR A 78 6.45 5.61 -60.72
N SER A 79 6.90 6.86 -60.72
CA SER A 79 6.45 7.89 -61.68
C SER A 79 7.02 7.77 -63.09
N GLY A 80 7.91 6.81 -63.35
CA GLY A 80 8.67 6.72 -64.60
C GLY A 80 9.88 7.66 -64.62
N ASP A 81 10.72 7.52 -65.65
CA ASP A 81 11.82 8.43 -65.96
C ASP A 81 11.91 8.68 -67.47
N ALA A 82 13.07 9.12 -67.99
CA ALA A 82 13.23 9.36 -69.42
C ALA A 82 13.28 8.05 -70.24
N GLU A 83 13.57 6.91 -69.60
CA GLU A 83 13.81 5.61 -70.21
C GLU A 83 12.72 4.58 -69.89
N TYR A 84 11.98 4.73 -68.80
CA TYR A 84 11.02 3.76 -68.26
C TYR A 84 9.64 4.35 -68.00
N ASP A 85 8.61 3.65 -68.45
CA ASP A 85 7.21 3.99 -68.17
C ASP A 85 6.88 3.81 -66.68
N PRO A 86 5.89 4.56 -66.13
CA PRO A 86 5.43 4.41 -64.75
C PRO A 86 4.99 2.98 -64.44
N SER A 87 5.20 2.54 -63.20
CA SER A 87 4.73 1.23 -62.72
C SER A 87 4.34 1.27 -61.25
N THR A 88 3.56 0.30 -60.80
CA THR A 88 3.01 0.25 -59.44
C THR A 88 3.25 -1.11 -58.81
N GLY A 89 3.59 -1.14 -57.53
CA GLY A 89 3.62 -2.34 -56.71
C GLY A 89 2.64 -2.22 -55.54
N ALA A 90 2.15 -3.35 -55.03
CA ALA A 90 1.29 -3.37 -53.85
C ALA A 90 1.71 -4.45 -52.86
N ASP A 91 1.48 -4.20 -51.58
CA ASP A 91 1.72 -5.10 -50.45
C ASP A 91 0.68 -4.87 -49.34
N THR A 92 0.57 -5.80 -48.40
CA THR A 92 -0.32 -5.68 -47.23
C THR A 92 0.48 -5.86 -45.96
N GLN A 93 0.44 -4.90 -45.05
CA GLN A 93 1.08 -4.98 -43.75
C GLN A 93 0.05 -5.29 -42.66
N GLU A 94 0.29 -6.32 -41.86
CA GLU A 94 -0.50 -6.59 -40.65
C GLU A 94 0.18 -6.00 -39.40
N VAL A 95 -0.57 -5.24 -38.61
CA VAL A 95 -0.16 -4.74 -37.29
C VAL A 95 -1.03 -5.41 -36.24
N THR A 96 -0.38 -6.08 -35.29
CA THR A 96 -1.02 -6.79 -34.18
C THR A 96 -0.89 -6.02 -32.87
N LEU A 97 -1.69 -6.37 -31.86
CA LEU A 97 -1.59 -5.78 -30.52
C LEU A 97 -0.18 -5.99 -29.92
N ALA A 98 0.38 -4.96 -29.29
CA ALA A 98 1.62 -5.10 -28.54
C ALA A 98 1.37 -5.75 -27.17
N ASN A 99 2.28 -6.61 -26.72
CA ASN A 99 2.18 -7.19 -25.38
C ASN A 99 2.54 -6.15 -24.30
N THR A 100 2.01 -6.33 -23.09
CA THR A 100 2.37 -5.52 -21.91
C THR A 100 2.85 -6.38 -20.75
N THR A 101 3.57 -5.78 -19.82
CA THR A 101 3.80 -6.30 -18.47
C THR A 101 3.12 -5.37 -17.46
N THR A 102 2.59 -5.96 -16.39
CA THR A 102 2.05 -5.22 -15.25
C THR A 102 2.85 -5.58 -14.01
N THR A 103 3.25 -4.59 -13.21
CA THR A 103 3.80 -4.78 -11.86
C THR A 103 2.92 -4.10 -10.83
N LEU A 104 2.99 -4.52 -9.57
CA LEU A 104 2.19 -3.98 -8.47
C LEU A 104 3.11 -3.68 -7.28
N SER A 105 2.98 -2.48 -6.72
CA SER A 105 3.67 -2.03 -5.50
C SER A 105 2.72 -1.33 -4.53
N PHE A 106 3.09 -1.29 -3.26
CA PHE A 106 2.37 -0.62 -2.18
C PHE A 106 3.22 0.49 -1.57
N ASP A 107 2.57 1.59 -1.19
CA ASP A 107 3.18 2.65 -0.38
C ASP A 107 2.17 3.15 0.67
N PRO A 108 2.47 3.00 1.98
CA PRO A 108 3.67 2.39 2.55
C PRO A 108 3.69 0.84 2.44
N GLU A 109 4.90 0.26 2.48
CA GLU A 109 5.15 -1.19 2.62
C GLU A 109 6.32 -1.44 3.59
N PRO A 110 6.10 -2.11 4.75
CA PRO A 110 4.81 -2.52 5.30
C PRO A 110 3.99 -1.32 5.81
N SER A 111 2.69 -1.50 6.02
CA SER A 111 1.80 -0.51 6.64
C SER A 111 1.49 -0.84 8.11
N VAL A 112 0.84 0.08 8.82
CA VAL A 112 0.18 -0.22 10.10
C VAL A 112 -1.35 -0.24 9.96
N CYS A 113 -2.02 -0.96 10.85
CA CYS A 113 -3.47 -1.04 10.89
C CYS A 113 -4.12 0.35 10.86
N GLY A 114 -5.09 0.53 9.97
CA GLY A 114 -5.81 1.80 9.77
C GLY A 114 -5.03 2.89 9.00
N GLU A 115 -3.79 2.63 8.58
CA GLU A 115 -3.04 3.52 7.71
C GLU A 115 -3.58 3.47 6.27
N MET A 116 -3.58 4.62 5.59
CA MET A 116 -3.94 4.67 4.17
C MET A 116 -2.77 4.20 3.32
N VAL A 117 -3.01 3.17 2.52
CA VAL A 117 -2.04 2.57 1.60
C VAL A 117 -2.48 2.87 0.17
N THR A 118 -1.52 3.23 -0.68
CA THR A 118 -1.72 3.36 -2.12
C THR A 118 -1.09 2.15 -2.80
N ALA A 119 -1.91 1.43 -3.58
CA ALA A 119 -1.45 0.43 -4.52
C ALA A 119 -1.27 1.06 -5.90
N THR A 120 -0.10 0.85 -6.48
CA THR A 120 0.26 1.35 -7.81
C THR A 120 0.54 0.18 -8.74
N ALA A 121 -0.23 0.07 -9.81
CA ALA A 121 0.09 -0.83 -10.92
C ALA A 121 0.81 -0.06 -12.02
N GLN A 122 1.97 -0.53 -12.45
CA GLN A 122 2.69 0.00 -13.61
C GLN A 122 2.50 -0.95 -14.79
N VAL A 123 1.89 -0.46 -15.86
CA VAL A 123 1.72 -1.16 -17.13
C VAL A 123 2.76 -0.64 -18.12
N THR A 124 3.54 -1.54 -18.71
CA THR A 124 4.63 -1.19 -19.65
C THR A 124 4.52 -2.02 -20.91
N PRO A 125 4.62 -1.43 -22.12
CA PRO A 125 4.73 -2.19 -23.36
C PRO A 125 5.99 -3.06 -23.39
N VAL A 126 5.87 -4.24 -24.00
CA VAL A 126 6.99 -5.14 -24.24
C VAL A 126 7.60 -4.83 -25.61
N PRO A 127 8.90 -4.50 -25.70
CA PRO A 127 9.57 -4.32 -26.98
C PRO A 127 9.40 -5.56 -27.89
N PRO A 128 9.21 -5.37 -29.21
CA PRO A 128 9.41 -4.12 -29.95
C PRO A 128 8.20 -3.17 -29.96
N GLY A 129 7.11 -3.50 -29.25
CA GLY A 129 5.97 -2.60 -29.11
C GLY A 129 6.33 -1.33 -28.35
N ALA A 130 5.64 -0.23 -28.67
CA ALA A 130 5.88 1.08 -28.09
C ALA A 130 4.58 1.88 -27.94
N GLY A 131 4.62 2.98 -27.19
CA GLY A 131 3.45 3.80 -26.86
C GLY A 131 3.15 3.79 -25.36
N THR A 132 2.01 4.36 -24.97
CA THR A 132 1.55 4.35 -23.57
C THR A 132 0.24 3.58 -23.50
N PRO A 133 0.18 2.47 -22.73
CA PRO A 133 -1.06 1.74 -22.52
C PRO A 133 -2.13 2.63 -21.88
N THR A 134 -3.38 2.46 -22.31
CA THR A 134 -4.56 3.13 -21.76
C THR A 134 -5.56 2.10 -21.24
N GLY A 135 -6.71 2.54 -20.73
CA GLY A 135 -7.75 1.63 -20.22
C GLY A 135 -7.71 1.50 -18.70
N LEU A 136 -8.11 0.34 -18.18
CA LEU A 136 -8.36 0.13 -16.76
C LEU A 136 -7.47 -0.99 -16.19
N VAL A 137 -7.08 -0.83 -14.93
CA VAL A 137 -6.50 -1.89 -14.10
C VAL A 137 -7.46 -2.21 -12.97
N SER A 138 -7.71 -3.51 -12.77
CA SER A 138 -8.43 -4.03 -11.59
C SER A 138 -7.42 -4.51 -10.54
N PHE A 139 -7.66 -4.19 -9.27
CA PHE A 139 -6.85 -4.56 -8.12
C PHE A 139 -7.67 -5.46 -7.21
N ILE A 140 -7.08 -6.58 -6.79
CA ILE A 140 -7.58 -7.43 -5.72
C ILE A 140 -6.51 -7.38 -4.64
N VAL A 141 -6.86 -6.89 -3.45
CA VAL A 141 -5.89 -6.52 -2.38
C VAL A 141 -5.95 -7.46 -1.15
N SER A 142 -6.85 -8.43 -1.17
CA SER A 142 -6.93 -9.56 -0.25
C SER A 142 -7.90 -10.56 -0.88
N ASP A 143 -7.85 -11.85 -0.51
CA ASP A 143 -8.60 -12.93 -1.18
C ASP A 143 -10.13 -12.65 -1.24
N ASP A 144 -10.69 -11.97 -0.23
CA ASP A 144 -12.10 -11.58 -0.13
C ASP A 144 -12.34 -10.05 -0.24
N GLY A 145 -11.31 -9.29 -0.63
CA GLY A 145 -11.38 -7.82 -0.73
C GLY A 145 -12.25 -7.35 -1.91
N PRO A 146 -12.79 -6.12 -1.88
CA PRO A 146 -13.49 -5.56 -3.03
C PRO A 146 -12.53 -5.41 -4.21
N VAL A 147 -13.04 -5.66 -5.42
CA VAL A 147 -12.31 -5.32 -6.64
C VAL A 147 -12.30 -3.81 -6.78
N LEU A 148 -11.11 -3.22 -6.71
CA LEU A 148 -10.90 -1.79 -6.96
C LEU A 148 -10.47 -1.60 -8.41
N THR A 149 -10.83 -0.49 -9.03
CA THR A 149 -10.46 -0.21 -10.42
C THR A 149 -9.95 1.22 -10.56
N ALA A 150 -8.89 1.41 -11.33
CA ALA A 150 -8.39 2.74 -11.70
C ALA A 150 -7.95 2.79 -13.17
N PRO A 151 -8.09 3.95 -13.82
CA PRO A 151 -7.56 4.14 -15.17
C PRO A 151 -6.04 4.20 -15.17
N VAL A 152 -5.45 3.77 -16.29
CA VAL A 152 -4.01 3.97 -16.57
C VAL A 152 -3.79 5.43 -16.98
N ASP A 153 -2.84 6.09 -16.32
CA ASP A 153 -2.46 7.48 -16.57
C ASP A 153 -1.43 7.64 -17.70
N VAL A 154 -0.99 8.88 -17.95
CA VAL A 154 -0.01 9.21 -19.00
C VAL A 154 1.37 8.59 -18.77
N ASN A 155 1.66 8.12 -17.56
CA ASN A 155 2.92 7.46 -17.19
C ASN A 155 2.77 5.92 -17.19
N GLY A 156 1.63 5.39 -17.64
CA GLY A 156 1.36 3.96 -17.59
C GLY A 156 0.98 3.44 -16.20
N GLN A 157 0.56 4.31 -15.27
CA GLN A 157 0.25 3.94 -13.89
C GLN A 157 -1.25 3.99 -13.60
N ALA A 158 -1.74 3.00 -12.86
CA ALA A 158 -3.07 3.03 -12.25
C ALA A 158 -2.91 2.96 -10.73
N GLN A 159 -3.66 3.76 -9.98
CA GLN A 159 -3.52 3.87 -8.52
C GLN A 159 -4.88 3.77 -7.81
N VAL A 160 -4.91 3.01 -6.72
CA VAL A 160 -6.06 2.93 -5.79
C VAL A 160 -5.55 3.05 -4.36
N SER A 161 -6.37 3.60 -3.46
CA SER A 161 -6.04 3.71 -2.04
C SER A 161 -7.05 2.97 -1.17
N PHE A 162 -6.58 2.36 -0.08
CA PHE A 162 -7.37 1.61 0.89
C PHE A 162 -6.76 1.75 2.30
N SER A 163 -7.55 1.54 3.35
CA SER A 163 -7.07 1.63 4.75
C SER A 163 -7.77 0.64 5.70
N ALA A 164 -8.50 -0.33 5.15
CA ALA A 164 -9.39 -1.23 5.88
C ALA A 164 -8.91 -2.69 5.84
N LEU A 165 -7.59 -2.90 5.79
CA LEU A 165 -7.02 -4.23 5.90
C LEU A 165 -6.73 -4.56 7.37
N ASP A 166 -7.12 -5.76 7.77
CA ASP A 166 -6.81 -6.30 9.09
C ASP A 166 -5.30 -6.54 9.24
N VAL A 167 -4.81 -6.63 10.47
CA VAL A 167 -3.40 -6.97 10.73
C VAL A 167 -3.08 -8.36 10.16
N GLY A 168 -1.97 -8.46 9.44
CA GLY A 168 -1.52 -9.73 8.87
C GLY A 168 -0.90 -9.58 7.48
N LEU A 169 -0.79 -10.72 6.80
CA LEU A 169 -0.26 -10.83 5.45
C LEU A 169 -1.42 -10.85 4.45
N HIS A 170 -1.39 -9.94 3.49
CA HIS A 170 -2.38 -9.85 2.41
C HIS A 170 -1.71 -10.16 1.08
N GLN A 171 -2.38 -10.94 0.25
CA GLN A 171 -1.98 -11.18 -1.14
C GLN A 171 -2.74 -10.25 -2.06
N ALA A 172 -2.05 -9.76 -3.08
CA ALA A 172 -2.64 -8.86 -4.03
C ALA A 172 -2.16 -9.09 -5.45
N ALA A 173 -3.02 -8.76 -6.41
CA ALA A 173 -2.71 -8.78 -7.82
C ALA A 173 -3.42 -7.65 -8.55
N ALA A 174 -2.77 -7.17 -9.62
CA ALA A 174 -3.30 -6.20 -10.55
C ALA A 174 -3.51 -6.84 -11.93
N PHE A 175 -4.65 -6.54 -12.54
CA PHE A 175 -5.10 -7.13 -13.81
C PHE A 175 -5.39 -6.00 -14.80
N TYR A 176 -4.53 -5.85 -15.79
CA TYR A 176 -4.72 -4.94 -16.91
C TYR A 176 -5.45 -5.67 -18.05
N THR A 177 -6.59 -5.14 -18.47
CA THR A 177 -7.46 -5.81 -19.46
C THR A 177 -7.00 -5.66 -20.91
N GLY A 178 -6.00 -4.80 -21.17
CA GLY A 178 -5.66 -4.38 -22.53
C GLY A 178 -6.53 -3.22 -23.01
N ASP A 179 -6.20 -2.72 -24.19
CA ASP A 179 -6.94 -1.70 -24.93
C ASP A 179 -6.93 -1.99 -26.45
N ALA A 180 -7.14 -0.97 -27.28
CA ALA A 180 -7.16 -1.12 -28.74
C ALA A 180 -5.78 -1.42 -29.34
N ASP A 181 -4.70 -1.10 -28.63
CA ASP A 181 -3.32 -1.14 -29.12
C ASP A 181 -2.47 -2.18 -28.37
N PHE A 182 -2.88 -2.55 -27.15
CA PHE A 182 -2.15 -3.40 -26.24
C PHE A 182 -2.95 -4.61 -25.72
N ASN A 183 -2.31 -5.78 -25.67
CA ASN A 183 -2.82 -6.95 -24.97
C ASN A 183 -2.82 -6.72 -23.46
N GLY A 184 -3.79 -7.34 -22.77
CA GLY A 184 -3.84 -7.37 -21.31
C GLY A 184 -2.67 -8.13 -20.67
N SER A 185 -2.40 -7.81 -19.41
CA SER A 185 -1.37 -8.47 -18.61
C SER A 185 -1.72 -8.42 -17.12
N ASN A 186 -1.05 -9.25 -16.32
CA ASN A 186 -1.30 -9.34 -14.88
C ASN A 186 0.01 -9.19 -14.12
N SER A 187 -0.06 -8.59 -12.94
CA SER A 187 1.07 -8.65 -12.01
C SER A 187 1.25 -10.07 -11.48
N PRO A 188 2.47 -10.45 -11.03
CA PRO A 188 2.60 -11.55 -10.09
C PRO A 188 1.82 -11.24 -8.80
N LEU A 189 1.59 -12.27 -7.98
CA LEU A 189 1.10 -12.07 -6.62
C LEU A 189 2.14 -11.28 -5.81
N THR A 190 1.75 -10.12 -5.33
CA THR A 190 2.54 -9.27 -4.44
C THR A 190 1.99 -9.38 -3.03
N LEU A 191 2.88 -9.47 -2.04
CA LEU A 191 2.51 -9.50 -0.63
C LEU A 191 2.50 -8.09 -0.06
N HIS A 192 1.52 -7.78 0.78
CA HIS A 192 1.47 -6.60 1.62
C HIS A 192 1.35 -7.01 3.08
N VAL A 193 2.18 -6.42 3.95
CA VAL A 193 2.12 -6.68 5.40
C VAL A 193 1.50 -5.49 6.12
N VAL A 194 0.47 -5.78 6.92
CA VAL A 194 -0.15 -4.82 7.85
C VAL A 194 0.28 -5.17 9.27
N ASN A 195 1.03 -4.28 9.91
CA ASN A 195 1.48 -4.42 11.29
C ASN A 195 0.46 -3.82 12.27
N GLN A 196 0.51 -4.26 13.53
CA GLN A 196 -0.20 -3.55 14.61
C GLN A 196 0.35 -2.13 14.80
N ALA A 197 -0.54 -1.18 15.04
CA ALA A 197 -0.20 0.19 15.35
C ALA A 197 0.37 0.30 16.78
N PRO A 198 1.42 1.11 17.00
CA PRO A 198 1.95 1.33 18.34
C PRO A 198 1.01 2.18 19.20
N VAL A 199 0.99 1.89 20.51
CA VAL A 199 0.25 2.67 21.52
C VAL A 199 1.19 3.13 22.64
N SER A 200 0.73 4.12 23.39
CA SER A 200 1.35 4.57 24.64
C SER A 200 0.44 4.23 25.82
N VAL A 201 1.03 3.87 26.97
CA VAL A 201 0.30 3.59 28.22
C VAL A 201 0.76 4.59 29.28
N VAL A 202 -0.16 5.43 29.75
CA VAL A 202 0.09 6.41 30.81
C VAL A 202 -0.63 5.98 32.08
N VAL A 203 0.10 5.86 33.17
CA VAL A 203 -0.44 5.42 34.48
C VAL A 203 -0.57 6.61 35.42
N SER A 204 -1.67 6.69 36.14
CA SER A 204 -1.93 7.68 37.19
C SER A 204 -2.41 7.00 38.46
N VAL A 205 -1.96 7.46 39.62
CA VAL A 205 -2.30 6.90 40.93
C VAL A 205 -2.74 8.02 41.87
N VAL A 206 -3.92 7.88 42.48
CA VAL A 206 -4.50 8.88 43.39
C VAL A 206 -5.16 8.21 44.62
N PRO A 207 -4.81 8.60 45.85
CA PRO A 207 -3.74 9.53 46.21
C PRO A 207 -2.34 8.91 46.05
N ASN A 208 -1.33 9.75 45.80
CA ASN A 208 0.09 9.38 45.90
C ASN A 208 0.90 10.61 46.37
N PRO A 209 1.62 10.56 47.51
CA PRO A 209 1.73 9.42 48.43
C PRO A 209 0.41 9.05 49.13
N SER A 210 0.26 7.78 49.53
CA SER A 210 -0.85 7.28 50.36
C SER A 210 -0.34 6.82 51.73
N VAL A 211 -1.23 6.36 52.61
CA VAL A 211 -0.88 5.64 53.85
C VAL A 211 -1.33 4.17 53.82
N CYS A 212 -0.73 3.33 54.66
CA CYS A 212 -1.07 1.90 54.74
C CYS A 212 -2.58 1.68 54.96
N GLY A 213 -3.18 0.83 54.12
CA GLY A 213 -4.60 0.49 54.16
C GLY A 213 -5.55 1.58 53.61
N GLU A 214 -5.03 2.70 53.09
CA GLU A 214 -5.82 3.70 52.37
C GLU A 214 -6.24 3.17 50.99
N THR A 215 -7.48 3.47 50.57
CA THR A 215 -7.94 3.11 49.22
C THR A 215 -7.32 4.05 48.18
N VAL A 216 -6.59 3.46 47.24
CA VAL A 216 -5.94 4.14 46.12
C VAL A 216 -6.62 3.75 44.82
N THR A 217 -6.84 4.72 43.94
CA THR A 217 -7.30 4.51 42.57
C THR A 217 -6.12 4.55 41.62
N LEU A 218 -5.94 3.51 40.82
CA LEU A 218 -5.00 3.45 39.71
C LEU A 218 -5.78 3.51 38.41
N CYS A 219 -5.35 4.35 37.49
CA CYS A 219 -5.87 4.40 36.13
C CYS A 219 -4.74 4.27 35.13
N ALA A 220 -4.97 3.54 34.04
CA ALA A 220 -4.10 3.48 32.87
C ALA A 220 -4.88 3.98 31.66
N THR A 221 -4.32 4.94 30.94
CA THR A 221 -4.85 5.42 29.65
C THR A 221 -3.97 4.88 28.54
N VAL A 222 -4.58 4.17 27.59
CA VAL A 222 -3.93 3.60 26.41
C VAL A 222 -4.34 4.42 25.20
N ALA A 223 -3.36 5.05 24.54
CA ALA A 223 -3.62 5.96 23.42
C ALA A 223 -2.77 5.58 22.19
N PRO A 224 -3.35 5.59 20.97
CA PRO A 224 -2.58 5.42 19.72
C PRO A 224 -1.46 6.44 19.60
N VAL A 225 -0.30 6.03 19.08
CA VAL A 225 0.81 6.97 18.82
C VAL A 225 0.58 7.77 17.54
N SER A 226 -0.13 7.21 16.56
CA SER A 226 -0.58 7.89 15.35
C SER A 226 -2.09 8.19 15.40
N SER A 227 -2.47 9.36 14.90
CA SER A 227 -3.87 9.76 14.77
C SER A 227 -4.50 9.13 13.52
N GLY A 228 -5.73 8.62 13.62
CA GLY A 228 -6.51 8.17 12.45
C GLY A 228 -7.25 6.85 12.64
N VAL A 229 -6.95 6.14 13.72
CA VAL A 229 -7.55 4.85 14.09
C VAL A 229 -8.28 5.05 15.42
N GLY A 230 -9.34 4.27 15.70
CA GLY A 230 -10.20 4.43 16.88
C GLY A 230 -9.47 4.33 18.24
N ASN A 231 -10.19 4.26 19.34
CA ASN A 231 -9.53 4.01 20.63
C ASN A 231 -9.17 2.51 20.77
N PRO A 232 -8.02 2.17 21.38
CA PRO A 232 -7.64 0.79 21.68
C PRO A 232 -8.71 0.10 22.54
N SER A 233 -8.93 -1.17 22.26
CA SER A 233 -9.89 -2.03 22.97
C SER A 233 -9.16 -3.05 23.83
N GLY A 234 -9.87 -3.93 24.54
CA GLY A 234 -9.24 -4.99 25.35
C GLY A 234 -9.05 -4.59 26.81
N SER A 235 -7.92 -4.96 27.42
CA SER A 235 -7.71 -4.83 28.86
C SER A 235 -6.28 -4.49 29.27
N VAL A 236 -6.15 -3.90 30.44
CA VAL A 236 -4.88 -3.61 31.11
C VAL A 236 -4.78 -4.44 32.38
N THR A 237 -3.63 -5.08 32.58
CA THR A 237 -3.28 -5.76 33.83
C THR A 237 -2.34 -4.88 34.65
N PHE A 238 -2.77 -4.49 35.85
CA PHE A 238 -1.98 -3.79 36.84
C PHE A 238 -1.26 -4.79 37.73
N THR A 239 0.07 -4.68 37.79
CA THR A 239 0.92 -5.46 38.71
C THR A 239 1.75 -4.52 39.56
N GLY A 240 2.02 -4.88 40.81
CA GLY A 240 2.77 -4.00 41.70
C GLY A 240 3.10 -4.60 43.06
N PRO A 241 3.80 -3.84 43.91
CA PRO A 241 4.11 -4.23 45.28
C PRO A 241 2.84 -4.41 46.12
N GLY A 242 2.94 -5.13 47.24
CA GLY A 242 1.77 -5.48 48.05
C GLY A 242 0.85 -6.55 47.42
N GLY A 243 1.30 -7.21 46.35
CA GLY A 243 0.57 -8.30 45.69
C GLY A 243 -0.50 -7.87 44.69
N LEU A 244 -0.48 -6.60 44.25
CA LEU A 244 -1.41 -6.12 43.22
C LEU A 244 -1.27 -6.95 41.93
N ASN A 245 -2.37 -7.53 41.48
CA ASN A 245 -2.48 -8.24 40.22
C ASN A 245 -3.95 -8.23 39.75
N GLU A 246 -4.36 -7.14 39.12
CA GLU A 246 -5.75 -6.89 38.73
C GLU A 246 -5.85 -6.58 37.24
N THR A 247 -6.81 -7.18 36.55
CA THR A 247 -7.06 -6.94 35.12
C THR A 247 -8.38 -6.21 34.94
N VAL A 248 -8.34 -5.08 34.22
CA VAL A 248 -9.51 -4.24 33.95
C VAL A 248 -9.62 -3.93 32.47
N SER A 249 -10.83 -4.03 31.92
CA SER A 249 -11.12 -3.67 30.52
C SER A 249 -11.00 -2.16 30.30
N LEU A 250 -10.55 -1.77 29.11
CA LEU A 250 -10.59 -0.38 28.67
C LEU A 250 -12.05 0.05 28.43
N ASP A 251 -12.37 1.27 28.83
CA ASP A 251 -13.62 1.93 28.45
C ASP A 251 -13.55 2.50 27.02
N ALA A 252 -14.62 3.15 26.57
CA ALA A 252 -14.68 3.74 25.23
C ALA A 252 -13.67 4.88 25.01
N GLY A 253 -13.07 5.42 26.08
CA GLY A 253 -12.02 6.43 26.04
C GLY A 253 -10.61 5.84 26.05
N GLY A 254 -10.45 4.52 26.09
CA GLY A 254 -9.16 3.87 26.23
C GLY A 254 -8.59 3.98 27.65
N THR A 255 -9.45 4.06 28.68
CA THR A 255 -9.02 4.12 30.09
C THR A 255 -9.50 2.89 30.86
N ALA A 256 -8.62 2.32 31.70
CA ALA A 256 -8.94 1.27 32.65
C ALA A 256 -8.56 1.72 34.07
N CYS A 257 -9.47 1.62 35.03
CA CYS A 257 -9.24 2.04 36.42
C CYS A 257 -9.58 0.94 37.43
N VAL A 258 -8.76 0.80 38.48
CA VAL A 258 -8.97 -0.13 39.60
C VAL A 258 -8.71 0.58 40.93
N THR A 259 -9.44 0.19 41.97
CA THR A 259 -9.17 0.63 43.35
C THR A 259 -8.58 -0.49 44.17
N THR A 260 -7.61 -0.19 45.03
CA THR A 260 -6.94 -1.17 45.90
C THR A 260 -6.53 -0.56 47.23
N THR A 261 -6.44 -1.39 48.27
CA THR A 261 -5.94 -1.01 49.61
C THR A 261 -4.66 -1.77 50.00
N VAL A 262 -4.15 -2.64 49.12
CA VAL A 262 -3.04 -3.55 49.45
C VAL A 262 -1.67 -3.06 49.00
N LEU A 263 -1.58 -1.88 48.38
CA LEU A 263 -0.32 -1.36 47.86
C LEU A 263 0.75 -1.16 48.93
N GLU A 264 2.00 -1.43 48.55
CA GLU A 264 3.21 -1.03 49.28
C GLU A 264 4.03 -0.05 48.44
N THR A 265 5.08 0.56 49.01
CA THR A 265 5.99 1.44 48.26
C THR A 265 6.73 0.64 47.18
N GLY A 266 6.75 1.15 45.94
CA GLY A 266 7.44 0.53 44.82
C GLY A 266 6.85 0.93 43.47
N THR A 267 7.17 0.19 42.41
CA THR A 267 6.72 0.50 41.05
C THR A 267 5.48 -0.32 40.69
N VAL A 268 4.43 0.36 40.25
CA VAL A 268 3.28 -0.26 39.58
C VAL A 268 3.55 -0.31 38.09
N THR A 269 3.27 -1.45 37.47
CA THR A 269 3.31 -1.66 36.02
C THR A 269 1.90 -1.94 35.50
N ALA A 270 1.45 -1.13 34.56
CA ALA A 270 0.24 -1.37 33.77
C ALA A 270 0.65 -1.98 32.42
N SER A 271 0.16 -3.18 32.14
CA SER A 271 0.46 -3.93 30.92
C SER A 271 -0.78 -4.05 30.05
N TYR A 272 -0.76 -3.40 28.90
CA TYR A 272 -1.77 -3.56 27.85
C TYR A 272 -1.40 -4.73 26.94
N GLY A 273 -2.32 -5.70 26.80
CA GLY A 273 -2.09 -6.93 26.05
C GLY A 273 -2.06 -6.77 24.52
N GLY A 274 -2.44 -5.61 24.00
CA GLY A 274 -2.73 -5.44 22.58
C GLY A 274 -4.17 -5.83 22.23
N ASP A 275 -4.58 -5.50 21.02
CA ASP A 275 -5.80 -5.99 20.39
C ASP A 275 -5.55 -6.34 18.91
N GLU A 276 -6.60 -6.51 18.10
CA GLU A 276 -6.45 -6.83 16.68
C GLU A 276 -5.63 -5.79 15.91
N CYS A 277 -5.72 -4.51 16.28
CA CYS A 277 -5.14 -3.40 15.55
C CYS A 277 -3.92 -2.77 16.24
N TYR A 278 -3.80 -2.91 17.56
CA TYR A 278 -2.81 -2.25 18.40
C TYR A 278 -1.87 -3.22 19.10
N ALA A 279 -0.58 -2.86 19.12
CA ALA A 279 0.45 -3.66 19.76
C ALA A 279 0.35 -3.60 21.28
N SER A 280 0.85 -4.64 21.95
CA SER A 280 1.02 -4.63 23.40
C SER A 280 1.97 -3.53 23.84
N ALA A 281 1.70 -2.89 24.97
CA ALA A 281 2.55 -1.84 25.52
C ALA A 281 2.47 -1.83 27.06
N THR A 282 3.46 -1.21 27.70
CA THR A 282 3.51 -1.08 29.16
C THR A 282 3.74 0.36 29.57
N GLY A 283 3.19 0.72 30.73
CA GLY A 283 3.46 1.98 31.42
C GLY A 283 3.73 1.71 32.89
N THR A 284 4.53 2.57 33.52
CA THR A 284 4.89 2.41 34.94
C THR A 284 4.65 3.67 35.73
N PHE A 285 4.44 3.52 37.04
CA PHE A 285 4.32 4.62 37.98
C PHE A 285 4.87 4.22 39.35
N ASP A 286 5.72 5.04 39.94
CA ASP A 286 6.26 4.80 41.28
C ASP A 286 5.30 5.32 42.36
N VAL A 287 4.88 4.42 43.25
CA VAL A 287 3.98 4.72 44.36
C VAL A 287 4.73 4.77 45.68
N THR A 288 4.34 5.69 46.56
CA THR A 288 4.87 5.81 47.92
C THR A 288 3.74 5.60 48.93
N VAL A 289 3.90 4.61 49.80
CA VAL A 289 2.96 4.26 50.87
C VAL A 289 3.63 4.53 52.21
N ASN A 290 3.11 5.51 52.94
CA ASN A 290 3.58 5.92 54.25
C ASN A 290 2.91 5.10 55.37
N GLN A 291 3.50 5.13 56.56
CA GLN A 291 2.87 4.53 57.74
C GLN A 291 1.62 5.33 58.14
N ALA A 292 0.55 4.61 58.52
CA ALA A 292 -0.63 5.22 59.10
C ALA A 292 -0.33 5.70 60.54
N SER A 293 -0.92 6.82 60.95
CA SER A 293 -0.85 7.28 62.34
C SER A 293 -1.76 6.43 63.23
N SER A 294 -1.40 6.24 64.51
CA SER A 294 -2.20 5.49 65.49
C SER A 294 -2.67 6.39 66.64
N ALA A 295 -3.90 6.19 67.12
CA ALA A 295 -4.44 6.81 68.32
C ALA A 295 -4.55 5.79 69.45
N VAL A 296 -4.15 6.17 70.66
CA VAL A 296 -4.24 5.32 71.86
C VAL A 296 -5.19 5.95 72.86
N SER A 297 -6.24 5.22 73.25
CA SER A 297 -7.13 5.59 74.35
C SER A 297 -6.94 4.63 75.52
N VAL A 298 -6.83 5.15 76.74
CA VAL A 298 -6.66 4.37 77.96
C VAL A 298 -7.90 4.53 78.83
N THR A 299 -8.51 3.43 79.25
CA THR A 299 -9.61 3.39 80.22
C THR A 299 -9.15 2.65 81.46
N VAL A 300 -9.60 3.10 82.63
CA VAL A 300 -9.34 2.47 83.92
C VAL A 300 -10.68 2.14 84.55
N GLU A 301 -10.85 0.92 85.06
CA GLU A 301 -12.09 0.51 85.73
C GLU A 301 -11.79 -0.25 87.04
N PRO A 302 -12.40 0.18 88.18
CA PRO A 302 -13.23 1.38 88.34
C PRO A 302 -12.42 2.69 88.34
N ASP A 303 -12.99 3.75 87.75
CA ASP A 303 -12.52 5.13 87.83
C ASP A 303 -13.69 6.05 88.26
N PRO A 304 -13.67 6.61 89.50
CA PRO A 304 -12.60 6.55 90.50
C PRO A 304 -12.54 5.21 91.27
N SER A 305 -11.36 4.83 91.76
CA SER A 305 -11.13 3.66 92.63
C SER A 305 -10.80 4.03 94.08
N VAL A 306 -10.91 3.07 95.01
CA VAL A 306 -10.53 3.26 96.43
C VAL A 306 -9.19 2.59 96.80
N CYS A 307 -8.60 2.99 97.92
CA CYS A 307 -7.30 2.49 98.37
C CYS A 307 -7.31 0.97 98.59
N GLY A 308 -6.42 0.24 97.89
CA GLY A 308 -6.29 -1.22 97.97
C GLY A 308 -7.17 -1.99 96.98
N GLU A 309 -8.00 -1.31 96.18
CA GLU A 309 -8.80 -1.92 95.12
C GLU A 309 -7.96 -2.21 93.88
N ALA A 310 -8.13 -3.38 93.28
CA ALA A 310 -7.49 -3.72 92.02
C ALA A 310 -8.21 -3.01 90.87
N VAL A 311 -7.49 -2.22 90.08
CA VAL A 311 -8.02 -1.59 88.86
C VAL A 311 -7.56 -2.35 87.63
N THR A 312 -8.43 -2.42 86.62
CA THR A 312 -8.07 -2.91 85.29
C THR A 312 -7.79 -1.70 84.41
N VAL A 313 -6.60 -1.67 83.79
CA VAL A 313 -6.22 -0.65 82.81
C VAL A 313 -6.29 -1.27 81.43
N CYS A 314 -7.15 -0.76 80.57
CA CYS A 314 -7.26 -1.18 79.17
C CYS A 314 -6.77 -0.07 78.26
N ALA A 315 -5.78 -0.37 77.41
CA ALA A 315 -5.36 0.50 76.32
C ALA A 315 -5.94 -0.03 75.01
N THR A 316 -6.61 0.82 74.25
CA THR A 316 -7.08 0.51 72.90
C THR A 316 -6.26 1.34 71.92
N VAL A 317 -5.62 0.68 70.95
CA VAL A 317 -4.90 1.32 69.85
C VAL A 317 -5.77 1.20 68.60
N THR A 318 -5.96 2.31 67.89
CA THR A 318 -6.73 2.35 66.65
C THR A 318 -5.95 3.09 65.56
N ALA A 319 -6.04 2.64 64.32
CA ALA A 319 -5.51 3.38 63.17
C ALA A 319 -6.31 4.67 62.95
N VAL A 320 -5.62 5.75 62.59
CA VAL A 320 -6.24 7.03 62.24
C VAL A 320 -6.48 7.08 60.74
N ALA A 321 -7.71 7.41 60.34
CA ALA A 321 -8.09 7.59 58.94
C ALA A 321 -7.19 8.64 58.23
N PRO A 322 -6.86 8.45 56.94
CA PRO A 322 -7.44 7.46 56.03
C PRO A 322 -6.79 6.07 56.07
N GLY A 323 -5.78 5.85 56.93
CA GLY A 323 -5.16 4.54 57.10
C GLY A 323 -6.10 3.54 57.79
N SER A 324 -5.88 2.25 57.52
CA SER A 324 -6.64 1.16 58.13
C SER A 324 -5.73 0.01 58.57
N GLY A 325 -6.22 -0.85 59.46
CA GLY A 325 -5.46 -1.95 60.07
C GLY A 325 -5.67 -2.06 61.58
N THR A 326 -5.14 -3.11 62.19
CA THR A 326 -5.20 -3.41 63.63
C THR A 326 -3.80 -3.53 64.22
#